data_AF-A0A2N8KCI9-F1
#
_entry.id   AF-A0A2N8KCI9-F1
#
_cell.length_a   1.000
_cell.length_b   1.000
_cell.length_c   1.000
_cell.angle_alpha   90.00
_cell.angle_beta   90.00
_cell.angle_gamma   90.00
#
_symmetry.space_group_name_H-M   'P 1'
#
loop_
_entity.id
_entity.type
_entity.pdbx_description
1 polymer ?
#
loop_
_entity_poly.entity_id
_entity_poly.type
_entity_poly.pdbx_seq_one_letter_code
_entity_poly.pdbx_strand_id
1 'polypeptide(L)'
;MTATIWGYPRGDGSFGIRNHVAVIAAMDNVNPVARRICESVKGTVPVCVAYGRGQFGEDLARHDRVLLNYATHPNVAAVLIVGLEPVTSQRLADAVAAAGRPVRVLDVQSAGGTVEAVAQGIRAAAALVVASSDIERAPMPLSELVIGVECGASDATSGLTANATTGLVADWLVQAGGVVILSETDEIVGAEASLAARAANPEVAARLLAAVARLEALSAFQGLQLWPLGEDNIAGGLTTVEEKSLGAVRKGGTSPLQEVVGYGEKPSRKGLVFMDAPAPGVENIAALAAGGAHLILFNTGVGNPVGHPLSPTVKITGNPATAQRFADNIDVDVSGILTGGQTLEQAAATLREAMLRVAAGRMTQSEVLGDTEISISRIELGFMRHLREHAPELQP
;
A
#
# COMPACT_ATOMS: atom_id res chain seq x y z
N MET A 1 -20.43 0.78 21.72
CA MET A 1 -20.84 -0.11 20.61
C MET A 1 -19.69 -0.14 19.63
N THR A 2 -19.16 -1.31 19.29
CA THR A 2 -18.15 -1.44 18.24
C THR A 2 -18.81 -1.08 16.91
N ALA A 3 -18.36 0.00 16.27
CA ALA A 3 -18.91 0.39 14.98
C ALA A 3 -18.57 -0.69 13.94
N THR A 4 -19.52 -0.93 13.03
CA THR A 4 -19.40 -1.90 11.94
C THR A 4 -19.51 -1.17 10.60
N ILE A 5 -18.83 -1.73 9.60
CA ILE A 5 -18.96 -1.36 8.19
C ILE A 5 -19.45 -2.59 7.40
N TRP A 6 -19.77 -2.41 6.13
CA TRP A 6 -20.15 -3.53 5.25
C TRP A 6 -18.94 -4.03 4.48
N GLY A 7 -18.60 -5.30 4.64
CA GLY A 7 -17.49 -5.95 3.94
C GLY A 7 -17.91 -7.25 3.27
N TYR A 8 -17.09 -7.75 2.35
CA TYR A 8 -17.28 -9.04 1.69
C TYR A 8 -16.56 -10.12 2.47
N PRO A 9 -17.26 -11.08 3.09
CA PRO A 9 -16.61 -12.16 3.82
C PRO A 9 -15.78 -13.03 2.87
N ARG A 10 -14.64 -13.52 3.36
CA ARG A 10 -13.73 -14.42 2.63
C ARG A 10 -13.69 -15.80 3.28
N GLY A 11 -13.29 -16.81 2.50
CA GLY A 11 -13.18 -18.19 2.98
C GLY A 11 -12.12 -18.37 4.08
N ASP A 12 -11.16 -17.46 4.18
CA ASP A 12 -10.10 -17.42 5.20
C ASP A 12 -10.51 -16.64 6.47
N GLY A 13 -11.75 -16.17 6.56
CA GLY A 13 -12.27 -15.39 7.69
C GLY A 13 -11.99 -13.89 7.61
N SER A 14 -11.22 -13.41 6.63
CA SER A 14 -11.03 -11.98 6.39
C SER A 14 -12.25 -11.33 5.73
N PHE A 15 -12.25 -10.00 5.66
CA PHE A 15 -13.28 -9.21 5.00
C PHE A 15 -12.64 -8.28 3.96
N GLY A 16 -13.18 -8.21 2.74
CA GLY A 16 -12.81 -7.19 1.76
C GLY A 16 -13.71 -5.97 1.79
N ILE A 17 -13.20 -4.78 1.47
CA ILE A 17 -14.04 -3.59 1.19
C ILE A 17 -14.31 -3.41 -0.32
N ARG A 18 -13.69 -4.25 -1.14
CA ARG A 18 -13.94 -4.44 -2.57
C ARG A 18 -14.12 -5.93 -2.86
N ASN A 19 -14.53 -6.25 -4.07
CA ASN A 19 -14.79 -7.62 -4.51
C ASN A 19 -14.19 -7.88 -5.89
N HIS A 20 -12.89 -7.62 -6.03
CA HIS A 20 -12.21 -7.67 -7.31
C HIS A 20 -11.90 -9.09 -7.75
N VAL A 21 -11.92 -9.33 -9.06
CA VAL A 21 -11.17 -10.44 -9.66
C VAL A 21 -9.82 -9.91 -10.12
N ALA A 22 -8.74 -10.32 -9.47
CA ALA A 22 -7.41 -9.86 -9.84
C ALA A 22 -6.86 -10.68 -11.02
N VAL A 23 -6.44 -10.01 -12.10
CA VAL A 23 -5.68 -10.64 -13.19
C VAL A 23 -4.21 -10.33 -12.95
N ILE A 24 -3.49 -11.29 -12.39
CA ILE A 24 -2.10 -11.13 -11.95
C ILE A 24 -1.16 -11.64 -13.02
N ALA A 25 -0.33 -10.74 -13.54
CA ALA A 25 0.80 -11.14 -14.37
C ALA A 25 1.92 -11.67 -13.46
N ALA A 26 2.29 -12.94 -13.63
CA ALA A 26 3.40 -13.54 -12.87
C ALA A 26 4.78 -12.98 -13.28
N MET A 27 4.84 -12.26 -14.41
CA MET A 27 6.06 -11.66 -14.95
C MET A 27 5.73 -10.52 -15.92
N ASP A 28 6.69 -9.63 -16.11
CA ASP A 28 6.54 -8.36 -16.82
C ASP A 28 6.10 -8.48 -18.28
N ASN A 29 6.63 -9.48 -18.99
CA ASN A 29 6.38 -9.70 -20.41
C ASN A 29 4.96 -10.21 -20.71
N VAL A 30 4.16 -10.56 -19.69
CA VAL A 30 2.74 -10.87 -19.84
C VAL A 30 1.81 -9.80 -19.27
N ASN A 31 2.35 -8.68 -18.77
CA ASN A 31 1.56 -7.51 -18.38
C ASN A 31 0.57 -7.04 -19.48
N PRO A 32 0.96 -6.97 -20.77
CA PRO A 32 0.01 -6.58 -21.83
C PRO A 32 -1.16 -7.56 -21.99
N VAL A 33 -0.97 -8.85 -21.71
CA VAL A 33 -2.04 -9.86 -21.76
C VAL A 33 -3.02 -9.65 -20.62
N ALA A 34 -2.51 -9.46 -19.39
CA ALA A 34 -3.34 -9.16 -18.22
C ALA A 34 -4.19 -7.90 -18.41
N ARG A 35 -3.58 -6.81 -18.91
CA ARG A 35 -4.29 -5.54 -19.20
C ARG A 35 -5.42 -5.73 -20.22
N ARG A 36 -5.15 -6.40 -21.35
CA ARG A 36 -6.16 -6.66 -22.40
C ARG A 36 -7.35 -7.49 -21.91
N ILE A 37 -7.09 -8.47 -21.03
CA ILE A 37 -8.17 -9.24 -20.39
C ILE A 37 -9.03 -8.30 -19.54
N CYS A 38 -8.41 -7.44 -18.73
CA CYS A 38 -9.13 -6.50 -17.87
C CYS A 38 -9.91 -5.43 -18.62
N GLU A 39 -9.40 -4.95 -19.76
CA GLU A 39 -10.12 -4.02 -20.65
C GLU A 39 -11.39 -4.66 -21.23
N SER A 40 -11.41 -5.99 -21.37
CA SER A 40 -12.51 -6.74 -21.98
C SER A 40 -13.55 -7.25 -20.98
N VAL A 41 -13.19 -7.36 -19.69
CA VAL A 41 -14.05 -7.97 -18.66
C VAL A 41 -14.29 -6.98 -17.52
N LYS A 42 -15.53 -6.55 -17.33
CA LYS A 42 -15.90 -5.70 -16.19
C LYS A 42 -15.73 -6.48 -14.87
N GLY A 43 -15.31 -5.78 -13.81
CA GLY A 43 -15.13 -6.36 -12.48
C GLY A 43 -13.75 -7.00 -12.24
N THR A 44 -12.87 -6.96 -13.23
CA THR A 44 -11.46 -7.35 -13.05
C THR A 44 -10.55 -6.16 -12.82
N VAL A 45 -9.43 -6.38 -12.15
CA VAL A 45 -8.35 -5.40 -11.94
C VAL A 45 -7.01 -5.98 -12.36
N PRO A 46 -6.20 -5.27 -13.16
CA PRO A 46 -4.89 -5.76 -13.55
C PRO A 46 -3.89 -5.57 -12.39
N VAL A 47 -3.15 -6.63 -12.08
CA VAL A 47 -1.98 -6.57 -11.20
C VAL A 47 -0.78 -6.87 -12.08
N CYS A 48 -0.17 -5.80 -12.58
CA CYS A 48 0.99 -5.85 -13.46
C CYS A 48 2.21 -5.40 -12.68
N VAL A 49 3.23 -6.24 -12.63
CA VAL A 49 4.48 -5.95 -11.89
C VAL A 49 5.64 -5.86 -12.86
N ALA A 50 6.65 -5.06 -12.52
CA ALA A 50 7.94 -5.13 -13.19
C ALA A 50 8.67 -6.42 -12.81
N TYR A 51 9.57 -6.88 -13.69
CA TYR A 51 10.39 -8.08 -13.50
C TYR A 51 9.58 -9.39 -13.45
N GLY A 52 9.75 -10.20 -12.41
CA GLY A 52 9.24 -11.58 -12.33
C GLY A 52 10.16 -12.62 -12.98
N ARG A 53 11.32 -12.17 -13.48
CA ARG A 53 12.44 -12.99 -13.92
C ARG A 53 13.76 -12.32 -13.51
N GLY A 54 14.76 -13.12 -13.18
CA GLY A 54 16.11 -12.64 -12.84
C GLY A 54 16.29 -12.17 -11.39
N GLN A 55 15.28 -12.32 -10.54
CA GLN A 55 15.42 -12.18 -9.10
C GLN A 55 16.04 -13.44 -8.48
N PHE A 56 16.81 -13.26 -7.40
CA PHE A 56 17.44 -14.35 -6.65
C PHE A 56 17.46 -14.06 -5.15
N GLY A 57 17.47 -15.11 -4.33
CA GLY A 57 17.54 -14.98 -2.86
C GLY A 57 16.39 -14.13 -2.30
N GLU A 58 16.71 -13.23 -1.37
CA GLU A 58 15.76 -12.33 -0.70
C GLU A 58 14.93 -11.49 -1.67
N ASP A 59 15.52 -11.10 -2.79
CA ASP A 59 14.85 -10.28 -3.80
C ASP A 59 13.73 -11.07 -4.52
N LEU A 60 13.95 -12.37 -4.76
CA LEU A 60 12.92 -13.28 -5.28
C LEU A 60 11.87 -13.56 -4.20
N ALA A 61 12.29 -13.80 -2.97
CA ALA A 61 11.39 -14.06 -1.84
C ALA A 61 10.43 -12.87 -1.60
N ARG A 62 10.93 -11.63 -1.66
CA ARG A 62 10.10 -10.42 -1.59
C ARG A 62 9.10 -10.37 -2.74
N HIS A 63 9.56 -10.60 -3.98
CA HIS A 63 8.70 -10.54 -5.15
C HIS A 63 7.57 -11.58 -5.08
N ASP A 64 7.91 -12.83 -4.77
CA ASP A 64 6.94 -13.93 -4.61
C ASP A 64 5.95 -13.66 -3.47
N ARG A 65 6.44 -13.13 -2.33
CA ARG A 65 5.59 -12.72 -1.20
C ARG A 65 4.57 -11.66 -1.61
N VAL A 66 5.01 -10.62 -2.31
CA VAL A 66 4.13 -9.52 -2.75
C VAL A 66 3.06 -10.06 -3.71
N LEU A 67 3.43 -10.87 -4.70
CA LEU A 67 2.46 -11.46 -5.63
C LEU A 67 1.45 -12.36 -4.92
N LEU A 68 1.90 -13.21 -3.99
CA LEU A 68 1.01 -14.04 -3.17
C LEU A 68 0.09 -13.18 -2.30
N ASN A 69 0.60 -12.10 -1.72
CA ASN A 69 -0.18 -11.22 -0.87
C ASN A 69 -1.21 -10.39 -1.65
N TYR A 70 -0.91 -9.99 -2.88
CA TYR A 70 -1.90 -9.41 -3.79
C TYR A 70 -2.97 -10.42 -4.19
N ALA A 71 -2.58 -11.64 -4.53
CA ALA A 71 -3.51 -12.71 -4.87
C ALA A 71 -4.45 -13.06 -3.70
N THR A 72 -3.95 -12.98 -2.47
CA THR A 72 -4.69 -13.27 -1.23
C THR A 72 -5.17 -12.01 -0.50
N HIS A 73 -5.15 -10.86 -1.17
CA HIS A 73 -5.52 -9.59 -0.57
C HIS A 73 -7.02 -9.60 -0.19
N PRO A 74 -7.45 -9.01 0.95
CA PRO A 74 -8.85 -9.04 1.36
C PRO A 74 -9.82 -8.49 0.31
N ASN A 75 -9.41 -7.49 -0.47
CA ASN A 75 -10.20 -6.91 -1.58
C ASN A 75 -10.32 -7.80 -2.83
N VAL A 76 -9.60 -8.92 -2.90
CA VAL A 76 -9.59 -9.84 -4.04
C VAL A 76 -10.46 -11.06 -3.73
N ALA A 77 -11.50 -11.29 -4.52
CA ALA A 77 -12.41 -12.41 -4.37
C ALA A 77 -11.85 -13.68 -5.04
N ALA A 78 -11.28 -13.52 -6.23
CA ALA A 78 -10.72 -14.59 -7.03
C ALA A 78 -9.57 -14.08 -7.92
N VAL A 79 -8.78 -15.00 -8.46
CA VAL A 79 -7.54 -14.68 -9.17
C VAL A 79 -7.49 -15.41 -10.52
N LEU A 80 -7.08 -14.70 -11.57
CA LEU A 80 -6.56 -15.28 -12.80
C LEU A 80 -5.06 -14.96 -12.88
N ILE A 81 -4.21 -15.99 -12.77
CA ILE A 81 -2.76 -15.84 -12.96
C ILE A 81 -2.46 -16.00 -14.44
N VAL A 82 -1.76 -15.02 -14.99
CA VAL A 82 -1.25 -15.03 -16.37
C VAL A 82 0.26 -15.23 -16.31
N GLY A 83 0.75 -16.34 -16.84
CA GLY A 83 2.16 -16.66 -16.99
C GLY A 83 2.61 -16.62 -18.44
N LEU A 84 3.93 -16.52 -18.67
CA LEU A 84 4.49 -16.88 -19.96
C LEU A 84 4.51 -18.41 -20.11
N GLU A 85 4.89 -19.10 -19.04
CA GLU A 85 5.15 -20.54 -18.99
C GLU A 85 4.65 -21.15 -17.67
N PRO A 86 4.33 -22.46 -17.64
CA PRO A 86 3.60 -23.08 -16.53
C PRO A 86 4.33 -23.16 -15.19
N VAL A 87 5.66 -23.26 -15.13
CA VAL A 87 6.40 -23.50 -13.89
C VAL A 87 6.21 -22.32 -12.92
N THR A 88 6.41 -21.10 -13.40
CA THR A 88 6.30 -19.89 -12.57
C THR A 88 4.85 -19.63 -12.17
N SER A 89 3.92 -19.73 -13.10
CA SER A 89 2.50 -19.44 -12.87
C SER A 89 1.83 -20.50 -11.98
N GLN A 90 2.14 -21.78 -12.17
CA GLN A 90 1.58 -22.87 -11.36
C GLN A 90 2.08 -22.80 -9.91
N ARG A 91 3.37 -22.47 -9.69
CA ARG A 91 3.91 -22.29 -8.34
C ARG A 91 3.15 -21.23 -7.54
N LEU A 92 2.84 -20.09 -8.16
CA LEU A 92 2.02 -19.06 -7.53
C LEU A 92 0.57 -19.55 -7.33
N ALA A 93 0.00 -20.22 -8.32
CA ALA A 93 -1.36 -20.75 -8.24
C ALA A 93 -1.56 -21.75 -7.11
N ASP A 94 -0.60 -22.66 -6.91
CA ASP A 94 -0.64 -23.65 -5.83
C ASP A 94 -0.63 -22.96 -4.46
N ALA A 95 0.20 -21.92 -4.29
CA ALA A 95 0.24 -21.13 -3.05
C ALA A 95 -1.08 -20.37 -2.81
N VAL A 96 -1.68 -19.81 -3.87
CA VAL A 96 -2.96 -19.10 -3.79
C VAL A 96 -4.12 -20.06 -3.47
N ALA A 97 -4.13 -21.23 -4.08
CA ALA A 97 -5.11 -22.28 -3.80
C ALA A 97 -4.97 -22.80 -2.36
N ALA A 98 -3.74 -23.00 -1.89
CA ALA A 98 -3.45 -23.41 -0.51
C ALA A 98 -3.91 -22.35 0.52
N ALA A 99 -3.89 -21.07 0.14
CA ALA A 99 -4.46 -19.98 0.94
C ALA A 99 -6.00 -19.87 0.85
N GLY A 100 -6.68 -20.81 0.18
CA GLY A 100 -8.13 -20.88 0.09
C GLY A 100 -8.77 -19.88 -0.87
N ARG A 101 -7.98 -19.30 -1.80
CA ARG A 101 -8.49 -18.33 -2.77
C ARG A 101 -8.79 -19.01 -4.11
N PRO A 102 -9.99 -18.82 -4.70
CA PRO A 102 -10.29 -19.33 -6.04
C PRO A 102 -9.29 -18.78 -7.06
N VAL A 103 -8.63 -19.67 -7.79
CA VAL A 103 -7.58 -19.32 -8.73
C VAL A 103 -7.71 -20.11 -10.03
N ARG A 104 -7.42 -19.45 -11.15
CA ARG A 104 -7.21 -20.08 -12.46
C ARG A 104 -5.86 -19.64 -13.01
N VAL A 105 -5.28 -20.46 -13.87
CA VAL A 105 -3.99 -20.21 -14.52
C VAL A 105 -4.16 -20.20 -16.04
N LEU A 106 -3.43 -19.30 -16.69
CA LEU A 106 -3.31 -19.19 -18.12
C LEU A 106 -1.85 -18.92 -18.49
N ASP A 107 -1.28 -19.74 -19.37
CA ASP A 107 0.08 -19.55 -19.86
C ASP A 107 0.10 -19.24 -21.35
N VAL A 108 0.79 -18.17 -21.74
CA VAL A 108 0.79 -17.68 -23.13
C VAL A 108 1.40 -18.70 -24.09
N GLN A 109 2.50 -19.37 -23.71
CA GLN A 109 3.13 -20.39 -24.56
C GLN A 109 2.24 -21.62 -24.74
N SER A 110 1.62 -22.10 -23.65
CA SER A 110 0.72 -23.26 -23.69
C SER A 110 -0.58 -22.97 -24.43
N ALA A 111 -1.07 -21.73 -24.38
CA ALA A 111 -2.26 -21.29 -25.11
C ALA A 111 -2.01 -21.17 -26.64
N GLY A 112 -0.76 -21.18 -27.11
CA GLY A 112 -0.45 -21.00 -28.53
C GLY A 112 -0.31 -19.54 -28.96
N GLY A 113 0.05 -18.65 -28.03
CA GLY A 113 0.37 -17.24 -28.29
C GLY A 113 -0.66 -16.25 -27.77
N THR A 114 -0.35 -14.97 -27.93
CA THR A 114 -1.04 -13.85 -27.27
C THR A 114 -2.54 -13.76 -27.56
N VAL A 115 -2.97 -13.98 -28.81
CA VAL A 115 -4.38 -13.85 -29.20
C VAL A 115 -5.24 -14.91 -28.51
N GLU A 116 -4.79 -16.16 -28.57
CA GLU A 116 -5.50 -17.28 -27.96
C GLU A 116 -5.47 -17.19 -26.44
N ALA A 117 -4.33 -16.78 -25.86
CA ALA A 117 -4.24 -16.52 -24.42
C ALA A 117 -5.26 -15.47 -23.97
N VAL A 118 -5.36 -14.33 -24.65
CA VAL A 118 -6.37 -13.30 -24.30
C VAL A 118 -7.79 -13.85 -24.43
N ALA A 119 -8.10 -14.61 -25.49
CA ALA A 119 -9.43 -15.20 -25.67
C ALA A 119 -9.80 -16.17 -24.53
N GLN A 120 -8.88 -17.05 -24.12
CA GLN A 120 -9.08 -17.97 -23.00
C GLN A 120 -9.17 -17.22 -21.66
N GLY A 121 -8.32 -16.21 -21.47
CA GLY A 121 -8.30 -15.35 -20.29
C GLY A 121 -9.60 -14.60 -20.09
N ILE A 122 -10.19 -14.06 -21.16
CA ILE A 122 -11.51 -13.41 -21.12
C ILE A 122 -12.59 -14.39 -20.62
N ARG A 123 -12.62 -15.62 -21.14
CA ARG A 123 -13.59 -16.64 -20.71
C ARG A 123 -13.40 -17.01 -19.25
N ALA A 124 -12.15 -17.21 -18.81
CA ALA A 124 -11.81 -17.56 -17.44
C ALA A 124 -12.16 -16.43 -16.47
N ALA A 125 -11.77 -15.20 -16.78
CA ALA A 125 -12.04 -14.02 -15.96
C ALA A 125 -13.54 -13.75 -15.84
N ALA A 126 -14.30 -13.83 -16.94
CA ALA A 126 -15.75 -13.66 -16.91
C ALA A 126 -16.44 -14.68 -15.99
N ALA A 127 -16.03 -15.95 -16.03
CA ALA A 127 -16.55 -16.99 -15.14
C ALA A 127 -16.24 -16.71 -13.67
N LEU A 128 -15.01 -16.23 -13.36
CA LEU A 128 -14.62 -15.84 -12.00
C LEU A 128 -15.44 -14.64 -11.50
N VAL A 129 -15.68 -13.64 -12.36
CA VAL A 129 -16.48 -12.45 -12.00
C VAL A 129 -17.92 -12.83 -11.68
N VAL A 130 -18.55 -13.66 -12.52
CA VAL A 130 -19.91 -14.14 -12.27
C VAL A 130 -19.98 -14.85 -10.91
N ALA A 131 -19.09 -15.81 -10.65
CA ALA A 131 -19.08 -16.51 -9.36
C ALA A 131 -18.78 -15.60 -8.17
N SER A 132 -17.89 -14.62 -8.34
CA SER A 132 -17.54 -13.67 -7.26
C SER A 132 -18.68 -12.68 -6.98
N SER A 133 -19.53 -12.39 -7.97
CA SER A 133 -20.63 -11.43 -7.83
C SER A 133 -21.77 -11.92 -6.93
N ASP A 134 -21.84 -13.24 -6.68
CA ASP A 134 -22.80 -13.84 -5.74
C ASP A 134 -22.43 -13.58 -4.27
N ILE A 135 -21.24 -13.06 -3.98
CA ILE A 135 -20.80 -12.78 -2.62
C ILE A 135 -21.50 -11.51 -2.11
N GLU A 136 -22.42 -11.69 -1.18
CA GLU A 136 -23.10 -10.60 -0.50
C GLU A 136 -22.23 -9.97 0.60
N ARG A 137 -22.44 -8.68 0.84
CA ARG A 137 -21.78 -7.98 1.95
C ARG A 137 -22.39 -8.39 3.28
N ALA A 138 -21.55 -8.53 4.30
CA ALA A 138 -21.91 -8.80 5.67
C ALA A 138 -21.35 -7.70 6.60
N PRO A 139 -21.90 -7.56 7.83
CA PRO A 139 -21.32 -6.69 8.85
C PRO A 139 -19.87 -7.10 9.17
N MET A 140 -18.94 -6.17 8.98
CA MET A 140 -17.52 -6.25 9.29
C MET A 140 -17.24 -5.31 10.46
N PRO A 141 -16.70 -5.80 11.59
CA PRO A 141 -16.33 -4.90 12.68
C PRO A 141 -15.13 -4.04 12.26
N LEU A 142 -15.08 -2.78 12.72
CA LEU A 142 -13.95 -1.89 12.41
C LEU A 142 -12.59 -2.45 12.83
N SER A 143 -12.55 -3.38 13.78
CA SER A 143 -11.33 -4.08 14.19
C SER A 143 -10.69 -4.91 13.07
N GLU A 144 -11.45 -5.29 12.03
CA GLU A 144 -10.88 -5.95 10.84
C GLU A 144 -10.36 -4.98 9.80
N LEU A 145 -10.60 -3.67 9.95
CA LEU A 145 -10.12 -2.69 8.99
C LEU A 145 -8.62 -2.44 9.19
N VAL A 146 -7.88 -2.61 8.11
CA VAL A 146 -6.45 -2.31 7.99
C VAL A 146 -6.30 -1.19 6.99
N ILE A 147 -5.69 -0.07 7.38
CA ILE A 147 -5.40 1.05 6.47
C ILE A 147 -3.90 1.30 6.39
N GLY A 148 -3.43 1.68 5.21
CA GLY A 148 -2.10 2.28 5.04
C GLY A 148 -2.18 3.79 5.13
N VAL A 149 -1.12 4.44 5.61
CA VAL A 149 -0.96 5.89 5.53
C VAL A 149 0.31 6.23 4.77
N GLU A 150 0.23 7.20 3.89
CA GLU A 150 1.29 7.57 2.95
C GLU A 150 1.39 9.09 2.82
N CYS A 151 2.58 9.57 2.48
CA CYS A 151 2.78 10.94 2.03
C CYS A 151 3.42 10.96 0.64
N GLY A 152 3.14 11.99 -0.15
CA GLY A 152 3.82 12.16 -1.41
C GLY A 152 3.81 13.61 -1.84
N ALA A 153 4.97 14.07 -2.32
CA ALA A 153 5.16 15.45 -2.75
C ALA A 153 4.77 16.43 -1.62
N SER A 154 5.37 16.22 -0.44
CA SER A 154 5.15 17.00 0.78
C SER A 154 5.56 18.46 0.61
N ASP A 155 4.87 19.32 1.34
CA ASP A 155 5.16 20.76 1.46
C ASP A 155 5.15 21.20 2.93
N ALA A 156 5.41 22.49 3.19
CA ALA A 156 5.41 23.06 4.54
C ALA A 156 4.05 22.96 5.26
N THR A 157 2.95 22.79 4.52
CA THR A 157 1.61 22.66 5.12
C THR A 157 1.31 21.25 5.60
N SER A 158 2.00 20.25 5.03
CA SER A 158 1.64 18.83 5.13
C SER A 158 1.64 18.34 6.58
N GLY A 159 2.69 18.68 7.34
CA GLY A 159 2.81 18.34 8.77
C GLY A 159 1.78 19.03 9.67
N LEU A 160 1.31 20.21 9.28
CA LEU A 160 0.38 21.04 10.07
C LEU A 160 -1.09 20.70 9.80
N THR A 161 -1.38 20.04 8.66
CA THR A 161 -2.73 19.86 8.14
C THR A 161 -3.04 18.39 7.86
N ALA A 162 -2.78 17.90 6.65
CA ALA A 162 -3.16 16.57 6.19
C ALA A 162 -2.53 15.47 7.06
N ASN A 163 -1.24 15.57 7.42
CA ASN A 163 -0.59 14.55 8.25
C ASN A 163 -1.15 14.52 9.67
N ALA A 164 -1.38 15.69 10.27
CA ALA A 164 -2.03 15.80 11.58
C ALA A 164 -3.47 15.26 11.55
N THR A 165 -4.21 15.54 10.48
CA THR A 165 -5.59 15.08 10.28
C THR A 165 -5.65 13.56 10.15
N THR A 166 -4.78 12.99 9.31
CA THR A 166 -4.61 11.53 9.16
C THR A 166 -4.23 10.89 10.49
N GLY A 167 -3.37 11.53 11.29
CA GLY A 167 -3.02 11.06 12.63
C GLY A 167 -4.21 10.91 13.58
N LEU A 168 -5.16 11.86 13.57
CA LEU A 168 -6.37 11.76 14.38
C LEU A 168 -7.30 10.61 13.92
N VAL A 169 -7.38 10.38 12.60
CA VAL A 169 -8.14 9.26 12.04
C VAL A 169 -7.45 7.92 12.37
N ALA A 170 -6.12 7.89 12.34
CA ALA A 170 -5.33 6.73 12.73
C ALA A 170 -5.59 6.35 14.20
N ASP A 171 -5.47 7.30 15.14
CA ASP A 171 -5.74 7.05 16.55
C ASP A 171 -7.19 6.58 16.80
N TRP A 172 -8.17 7.18 16.10
CA TRP A 172 -9.55 6.74 16.17
C TRP A 172 -9.73 5.28 15.72
N LEU A 173 -9.08 4.86 14.62
CA LEU A 173 -9.17 3.49 14.13
C LEU A 173 -8.46 2.50 15.06
N VAL A 174 -7.29 2.87 15.58
CA VAL A 174 -6.57 2.06 16.58
C VAL A 174 -7.40 1.86 17.84
N GLN A 175 -8.08 2.89 18.32
CA GLN A 175 -9.01 2.79 19.45
C GLN A 175 -10.23 1.88 19.15
N ALA A 176 -10.65 1.80 17.89
CA ALA A 176 -11.67 0.86 17.44
C ALA A 176 -11.15 -0.58 17.24
N GLY A 177 -9.85 -0.83 17.49
CA GLY A 177 -9.21 -2.13 17.38
C GLY A 177 -8.69 -2.47 15.97
N GLY A 178 -8.72 -1.51 15.04
CA GLY A 178 -8.20 -1.69 13.68
C GLY A 178 -6.67 -1.62 13.61
N VAL A 179 -6.14 -1.68 12.39
CA VAL A 179 -4.70 -1.57 12.11
C VAL A 179 -4.44 -0.34 11.26
N VAL A 180 -3.41 0.42 11.63
CA VAL A 180 -2.84 1.49 10.82
C VAL A 180 -1.40 1.14 10.52
N ILE A 181 -1.05 1.05 9.24
CA ILE A 181 0.30 0.81 8.77
C ILE A 181 0.91 2.15 8.35
N LEU A 182 1.83 2.66 9.17
CA LEU A 182 2.77 3.74 8.81
C LEU A 182 3.99 3.11 8.13
N SER A 183 4.63 3.80 7.20
CA SER A 183 5.81 3.27 6.51
C SER A 183 6.79 4.40 6.17
N GLU A 184 7.44 4.35 5.00
CA GLU A 184 8.39 5.37 4.52
C GLU A 184 9.61 5.53 5.46
N THR A 185 10.49 4.52 5.51
CA THR A 185 11.66 4.49 6.43
C THR A 185 12.56 5.71 6.28
N ASP A 186 12.73 6.21 5.06
CA ASP A 186 13.48 7.43 4.78
C ASP A 186 12.79 8.71 5.28
N GLU A 187 11.45 8.73 5.37
CA GLU A 187 10.66 9.86 5.85
C GLU A 187 10.58 9.93 7.38
N ILE A 188 11.20 9.01 8.11
CA ILE A 188 11.28 9.07 9.57
C ILE A 188 12.69 9.38 10.08
N VAL A 189 13.69 9.49 9.20
CA VAL A 189 15.07 9.83 9.59
C VAL A 189 15.10 11.23 10.22
N GLY A 190 15.67 11.34 11.42
CA GLY A 190 15.63 12.54 12.26
C GLY A 190 14.42 12.62 13.21
N ALA A 191 13.44 11.72 13.08
CA ALA A 191 12.27 11.62 13.95
C ALA A 191 12.06 10.21 14.54
N GLU A 192 12.92 9.25 14.21
CA GLU A 192 12.79 7.84 14.58
C GLU A 192 12.81 7.63 16.10
N ALA A 193 13.58 8.43 16.83
CA ALA A 193 13.60 8.39 18.30
C ALA A 193 12.23 8.73 18.91
N SER A 194 11.49 9.66 18.30
CA SER A 194 10.13 10.04 18.74
C SER A 194 9.14 8.90 18.55
N LEU A 195 9.27 8.16 17.45
CA LEU A 195 8.43 7.00 17.17
C LEU A 195 8.85 5.78 18.01
N ALA A 196 10.15 5.54 18.19
CA ALA A 196 10.69 4.47 19.04
C ALA A 196 10.30 4.64 20.51
N ALA A 197 10.23 5.88 21.01
CA ALA A 197 9.76 6.19 22.37
C ALA A 197 8.29 5.78 22.61
N ARG A 198 7.51 5.58 21.53
CA ARG A 198 6.12 5.09 21.58
C ARG A 198 6.00 3.58 21.42
N ALA A 199 7.10 2.85 21.24
CA ALA A 199 7.08 1.41 21.05
C ALA A 199 6.48 0.69 22.27
N ALA A 200 5.67 -0.32 22.00
CA ALA A 200 5.02 -1.12 23.04
C ALA A 200 6.02 -1.87 23.94
N ASN A 201 7.23 -2.14 23.42
CA ASN A 201 8.33 -2.76 24.16
C ASN A 201 9.69 -2.43 23.51
N PRO A 202 10.82 -2.73 24.19
CA PRO A 202 12.16 -2.46 23.67
C PRO A 202 12.51 -3.19 22.36
N GLU A 203 11.92 -4.36 22.11
CA GLU A 203 12.17 -5.12 20.87
C GLU A 203 11.57 -4.41 19.65
N VAL A 204 10.34 -3.90 19.78
CA VAL A 204 9.69 -3.10 18.73
C VAL A 204 10.47 -1.81 18.46
N ALA A 205 10.95 -1.13 19.52
CA ALA A 205 11.81 0.04 19.36
C ALA A 205 13.11 -0.30 18.62
N ALA A 206 13.78 -1.39 19.01
CA ALA A 206 15.03 -1.83 18.39
C ALA A 206 14.83 -2.19 16.91
N ARG A 207 13.73 -2.85 16.55
CA ARG A 207 13.41 -3.17 15.15
C ARG A 207 13.18 -1.92 14.29
N LEU A 208 12.53 -0.90 14.83
CA LEU A 208 12.35 0.38 14.13
C LEU A 208 13.69 1.08 13.89
N LEU A 209 14.52 1.17 14.94
CA LEU A 209 15.85 1.78 14.83
C LEU A 209 16.77 1.00 13.89
N ALA A 210 16.65 -0.34 13.84
CA ALA A 210 17.38 -1.17 12.91
C ALA A 210 16.98 -0.93 11.44
N ALA A 211 15.72 -0.58 11.17
CA ALA A 211 15.28 -0.20 9.82
C ALA A 211 15.95 1.10 9.35
N VAL A 212 16.03 2.10 10.23
CA VAL A 212 16.75 3.36 9.94
C VAL A 212 18.25 3.10 9.79
N ALA A 213 18.87 2.34 10.70
CA ALA A 213 20.28 2.00 10.61
C ALA A 213 20.62 1.20 9.33
N ARG A 214 19.71 0.33 8.84
CA ARG A 214 19.85 -0.32 7.54
C ARG A 214 19.89 0.68 6.39
N LEU A 215 18.98 1.64 6.39
CA LEU A 215 18.93 2.68 5.35
C LEU A 215 20.21 3.53 5.37
N GLU A 216 20.70 3.89 6.56
CA GLU A 216 21.98 4.60 6.72
C GLU A 216 23.17 3.77 6.23
N ALA A 217 23.19 2.47 6.52
CA ALA A 217 24.21 1.56 6.03
C ALA A 217 24.17 1.42 4.50
N LEU A 218 22.98 1.38 3.89
CA LEU A 218 22.83 1.36 2.44
C LEU A 218 23.32 2.66 1.82
N SER A 219 23.00 3.80 2.43
CA SER A 219 23.49 5.12 2.03
C SER A 219 25.01 5.20 2.06
N ALA A 220 25.64 4.72 3.13
CA ALA A 220 27.09 4.65 3.24
C ALA A 220 27.71 3.68 2.21
N PHE A 221 27.08 2.52 1.98
CA PHE A 221 27.52 1.55 0.98
C PHE A 221 27.52 2.11 -0.45
N GLN A 222 26.49 2.89 -0.79
CA GLN A 222 26.37 3.53 -2.11
C GLN A 222 27.17 4.83 -2.24
N GLY A 223 27.60 5.43 -1.11
CA GLY A 223 28.25 6.74 -1.10
C GLY A 223 27.30 7.88 -1.47
N LEU A 224 26.00 7.74 -1.20
CA LEU A 224 24.93 8.69 -1.54
C LEU A 224 24.02 8.94 -0.35
N GLN A 225 23.49 10.15 -0.19
CA GLN A 225 22.41 10.43 0.76
C GLN A 225 21.09 9.89 0.18
N LEU A 226 20.45 8.92 0.84
CA LEU A 226 19.25 8.25 0.30
C LEU A 226 17.91 8.85 0.74
N TRP A 227 17.94 9.81 1.65
CA TRP A 227 16.77 10.55 2.13
C TRP A 227 16.95 12.08 1.98
N PRO A 228 17.38 12.59 0.81
CA PRO A 228 17.49 14.03 0.63
C PRO A 228 16.09 14.67 0.65
N LEU A 229 16.02 15.95 1.04
CA LEU A 229 14.83 16.74 0.70
C LEU A 229 14.73 16.84 -0.83
N GLY A 230 13.61 16.42 -1.40
CA GLY A 230 13.34 16.56 -2.83
C GLY A 230 13.26 18.03 -3.24
N GLU A 231 13.56 18.33 -4.51
CA GLU A 231 13.46 19.69 -5.06
C GLU A 231 12.04 20.27 -4.92
N ASP A 232 11.03 19.41 -5.07
CA ASP A 232 9.61 19.72 -4.86
C ASP A 232 9.30 20.04 -3.39
N ASN A 233 9.92 19.33 -2.44
CA ASN A 233 9.77 19.59 -1.00
C ASN A 233 10.37 20.94 -0.60
N ILE A 234 11.57 21.24 -1.12
CA ILE A 234 12.26 22.53 -0.89
C ILE A 234 11.44 23.67 -1.50
N ALA A 235 10.97 23.52 -2.74
CA ALA A 235 10.08 24.49 -3.38
C ALA A 235 8.74 24.64 -2.63
N GLY A 236 8.26 23.56 -1.99
CA GLY A 236 7.10 23.53 -1.10
C GLY A 236 7.34 24.14 0.29
N GLY A 237 8.56 24.59 0.59
CA GLY A 237 8.89 25.35 1.79
C GLY A 237 9.44 24.54 2.97
N LEU A 238 9.77 23.26 2.79
CA LEU A 238 10.44 22.46 3.83
C LEU A 238 11.94 22.81 3.91
N THR A 239 12.46 22.99 5.12
CA THR A 239 13.82 23.49 5.34
C THR A 239 14.82 22.43 5.77
N THR A 240 14.41 21.43 6.56
CA THR A 240 15.28 20.32 6.98
C THR A 240 14.57 18.97 6.89
N VAL A 241 15.36 17.89 6.85
CA VAL A 241 14.84 16.52 6.88
C VAL A 241 14.06 16.29 8.17
N GLU A 242 14.58 16.74 9.31
CA GLU A 242 13.94 16.58 10.62
C GLU A 242 12.57 17.27 10.68
N GLU A 243 12.43 18.47 10.09
CA GLU A 243 11.15 19.16 9.98
C GLU A 243 10.12 18.33 9.21
N LYS A 244 10.53 17.78 8.05
CA LYS A 244 9.68 16.91 7.23
C LYS A 244 9.31 15.64 7.99
N SER A 245 10.28 14.97 8.60
CA SER A 245 10.11 13.71 9.31
C SER A 245 9.20 13.83 10.53
N LEU A 246 9.33 14.93 11.29
CA LEU A 246 8.40 15.23 12.39
C LEU A 246 6.96 15.37 11.91
N GLY A 247 6.75 15.96 10.71
CA GLY A 247 5.46 16.00 10.04
C GLY A 247 5.00 14.62 9.54
N ALA A 248 5.91 13.80 9.02
CA ALA A 248 5.61 12.47 8.47
C ALA A 248 5.16 11.48 9.54
N VAL A 249 5.82 11.46 10.72
CA VAL A 249 5.46 10.60 11.85
C VAL A 249 4.06 10.89 12.40
N ARG A 250 3.54 12.12 12.22
CA ARG A 250 2.18 12.49 12.64
C ARG A 250 1.08 11.71 11.94
N LYS A 251 1.33 11.17 10.74
CA LYS A 251 0.35 10.34 10.01
C LYS A 251 -0.08 9.11 10.82
N GLY A 252 0.84 8.54 11.61
CA GLY A 252 0.58 7.41 12.50
C GLY A 252 -0.08 7.79 13.84
N GLY A 253 -0.53 9.05 14.00
CA GLY A 253 -1.19 9.51 15.23
C GLY A 253 -0.25 9.53 16.43
N THR A 254 -0.79 9.22 17.61
CA THR A 254 -0.10 9.21 18.90
C THR A 254 -0.15 7.85 19.62
N SER A 255 -0.91 6.89 19.09
CA SER A 255 -1.05 5.53 19.65
C SER A 255 0.29 4.80 19.76
N PRO A 256 0.47 3.88 20.74
CA PRO A 256 1.72 3.14 20.88
C PRO A 256 1.99 2.25 19.66
N LEU A 257 3.24 2.24 19.19
CA LEU A 257 3.70 1.40 18.08
C LEU A 257 3.77 -0.06 18.54
N GLN A 258 2.96 -0.93 17.93
CA GLN A 258 2.76 -2.31 18.36
C GLN A 258 3.69 -3.30 17.68
N GLU A 259 4.10 -3.01 16.45
CA GLU A 259 4.83 -3.94 15.60
C GLU A 259 5.63 -3.19 14.53
N VAL A 260 6.76 -3.76 14.13
CA VAL A 260 7.52 -3.38 12.93
C VAL A 260 7.51 -4.59 12.00
N VAL A 261 7.23 -4.41 10.71
CA VAL A 261 7.16 -5.47 9.70
C VAL A 261 7.99 -5.12 8.48
N GLY A 262 8.45 -6.11 7.72
CA GLY A 262 9.19 -5.89 6.48
C GLY A 262 8.29 -5.55 5.29
N TYR A 263 8.90 -5.19 4.15
CA TYR A 263 8.22 -4.83 2.91
C TYR A 263 7.15 -5.85 2.49
N GLY A 264 5.87 -5.43 2.53
CA GLY A 264 4.73 -6.24 2.13
C GLY A 264 4.40 -7.41 3.08
N GLU A 265 4.97 -7.45 4.28
CA GLU A 265 4.57 -8.40 5.32
C GLU A 265 3.23 -8.00 5.94
N LYS A 266 2.37 -8.99 6.22
CA LYS A 266 1.07 -8.77 6.84
C LYS A 266 1.25 -8.56 8.35
N PRO A 267 0.71 -7.49 8.95
CA PRO A 267 0.78 -7.30 10.39
C PRO A 267 0.15 -8.45 11.18
N SER A 268 0.79 -8.83 12.28
CA SER A 268 0.29 -9.85 13.21
C SER A 268 -0.40 -9.24 14.44
N ARG A 269 -0.20 -7.94 14.69
CA ARG A 269 -0.79 -7.20 15.81
C ARG A 269 -1.80 -6.17 15.33
N LYS A 270 -2.83 -5.92 16.17
CA LYS A 270 -3.75 -4.78 16.00
C LYS A 270 -3.10 -3.51 16.52
N GLY A 271 -3.54 -2.34 16.05
CA GLY A 271 -3.01 -1.04 16.45
C GLY A 271 -2.09 -0.38 15.41
N LEU A 272 -1.19 0.49 15.86
CA LEU A 272 -0.21 1.15 14.98
C LEU A 272 0.93 0.19 14.67
N VAL A 273 1.23 0.01 13.38
CA VAL A 273 2.29 -0.84 12.85
C VAL A 273 3.17 0.00 11.95
N PHE A 274 4.48 -0.24 12.00
CA PHE A 274 5.43 0.36 11.07
C PHE A 274 5.89 -0.67 10.04
N MET A 275 5.80 -0.38 8.76
CA MET A 275 6.35 -1.21 7.69
C MET A 275 7.66 -0.61 7.18
N ASP A 276 8.75 -1.37 7.21
CA ASP A 276 10.00 -0.97 6.59
C ASP A 276 9.90 -1.10 5.06
N ALA A 277 9.64 0.04 4.42
CA ALA A 277 9.54 0.20 2.98
C ALA A 277 9.98 1.62 2.58
N PRO A 278 10.45 1.82 1.34
CA PRO A 278 10.97 3.11 0.88
C PRO A 278 9.84 4.09 0.56
N ALA A 279 10.07 5.40 0.61
CA ALA A 279 9.06 6.43 0.40
C ALA A 279 8.62 6.76 -1.04
N PRO A 280 9.30 6.37 -2.14
CA PRO A 280 8.75 6.64 -3.47
C PRO A 280 7.32 6.10 -3.59
N GLY A 281 6.35 6.99 -3.82
CA GLY A 281 4.96 6.70 -3.49
C GLY A 281 4.37 5.45 -4.15
N VAL A 282 4.77 5.11 -5.38
CA VAL A 282 4.31 3.88 -6.06
C VAL A 282 4.90 2.61 -5.41
N GLU A 283 6.15 2.69 -4.96
CA GLU A 283 6.81 1.58 -4.25
C GLU A 283 6.24 1.38 -2.86
N ASN A 284 5.88 2.47 -2.17
CA ASN A 284 5.35 2.37 -0.82
C ASN A 284 3.89 1.89 -0.79
N ILE A 285 3.01 2.44 -1.64
CA ILE A 285 1.62 1.97 -1.71
C ILE A 285 1.52 0.51 -2.13
N ALA A 286 2.47 0.03 -2.94
CA ALA A 286 2.61 -1.38 -3.27
C ALA A 286 2.93 -2.23 -2.01
N ALA A 287 3.86 -1.77 -1.17
CA ALA A 287 4.18 -2.42 0.10
C ALA A 287 2.97 -2.46 1.04
N LEU A 288 2.29 -1.32 1.23
CA LEU A 288 1.10 -1.18 2.08
C LEU A 288 -0.03 -2.11 1.62
N ALA A 289 -0.31 -2.13 0.32
CA ALA A 289 -1.30 -3.03 -0.25
C ALA A 289 -0.90 -4.51 -0.08
N ALA A 290 0.38 -4.86 -0.28
CA ALA A 290 0.87 -6.22 -0.01
C ALA A 290 0.78 -6.59 1.48
N GLY A 291 0.87 -5.61 2.38
CA GLY A 291 0.61 -5.78 3.81
C GLY A 291 -0.86 -6.06 4.16
N GLY A 292 -1.78 -6.00 3.19
CA GLY A 292 -3.21 -6.23 3.39
C GLY A 292 -4.00 -4.96 3.70
N ALA A 293 -3.47 -3.77 3.41
CA ALA A 293 -4.21 -2.52 3.57
C ALA A 293 -5.46 -2.50 2.68
N HIS A 294 -6.63 -2.45 3.30
CA HIS A 294 -7.92 -2.37 2.61
C HIS A 294 -8.01 -1.12 1.75
N LEU A 295 -7.52 0.01 2.29
CA LEU A 295 -7.40 1.30 1.62
C LEU A 295 -6.16 2.02 2.12
N ILE A 296 -5.77 3.07 1.42
CA ILE A 296 -4.61 3.90 1.75
C ILE A 296 -5.06 5.35 1.85
N LEU A 297 -4.67 6.04 2.93
CA LEU A 297 -4.81 7.49 3.07
C LEU A 297 -3.50 8.13 2.60
N PHE A 298 -3.53 8.84 1.48
CA PHE A 298 -2.35 9.40 0.85
C PHE A 298 -2.42 10.92 0.91
N ASN A 299 -1.53 11.51 1.70
CA ASN A 299 -1.45 12.94 1.89
C ASN A 299 -0.52 13.56 0.84
N THR A 300 -0.93 14.68 0.23
CA THR A 300 -0.10 15.38 -0.76
C THR A 300 -0.11 16.88 -0.60
N GLY A 301 1.08 17.48 -0.64
CA GLY A 301 1.30 18.92 -0.56
C GLY A 301 1.19 19.58 -1.93
N VAL A 302 1.88 19.05 -2.94
CA VAL A 302 1.94 19.65 -4.30
C VAL A 302 1.20 18.86 -5.40
N GLY A 303 0.53 17.76 -5.02
CA GLY A 303 -0.30 16.96 -5.92
C GLY A 303 0.37 15.66 -6.37
N ASN A 304 -0.39 14.57 -6.36
CA ASN A 304 0.04 13.26 -6.85
C ASN A 304 -1.19 12.50 -7.41
N PRO A 305 -1.11 11.93 -8.64
CA PRO A 305 -2.27 11.26 -9.24
C PRO A 305 -2.42 9.78 -8.84
N VAL A 306 -1.34 9.11 -8.44
CA VAL A 306 -1.27 7.63 -8.46
C VAL A 306 -2.05 7.00 -7.31
N GLY A 307 -2.79 5.93 -7.59
CA GLY A 307 -3.37 5.02 -6.61
C GLY A 307 -2.88 3.58 -6.81
N HIS A 308 -3.34 2.68 -5.95
CA HIS A 308 -3.08 1.24 -6.06
C HIS A 308 -4.32 0.51 -6.64
N PRO A 309 -4.16 -0.46 -7.56
CA PRO A 309 -5.30 -1.12 -8.21
C PRO A 309 -6.14 -2.01 -7.26
N LEU A 310 -5.58 -2.48 -6.14
CA LEU A 310 -6.30 -3.32 -5.16
C LEU A 310 -6.78 -2.55 -3.92
N SER A 311 -6.12 -1.44 -3.60
CA SER A 311 -6.29 -0.73 -2.33
C SER A 311 -6.65 0.73 -2.67
N PRO A 312 -7.95 1.08 -2.66
CA PRO A 312 -8.42 2.43 -2.93
C PRO A 312 -7.58 3.47 -2.18
N THR A 313 -7.08 4.46 -2.90
CA THR A 313 -6.11 5.42 -2.36
C THR A 313 -6.76 6.80 -2.27
N VAL A 314 -7.18 7.18 -1.07
CA VAL A 314 -7.86 8.44 -0.76
C VAL A 314 -6.84 9.57 -0.70
N LYS A 315 -6.96 10.56 -1.60
CA LYS A 315 -6.03 11.69 -1.68
C LYS A 315 -6.49 12.86 -0.81
N ILE A 316 -5.61 13.27 0.09
CA ILE A 316 -5.87 14.36 1.04
C ILE A 316 -4.85 15.47 0.80
N THR A 317 -5.32 16.71 0.75
CA THR A 317 -4.42 17.88 0.76
C THR A 317 -4.87 18.92 1.78
N GLY A 318 -3.91 19.55 2.44
CA GLY A 318 -4.16 20.72 3.26
C GLY A 318 -3.65 22.03 2.65
N ASN A 319 -3.18 21.99 1.40
CA ASN A 319 -2.72 23.16 0.67
C ASN A 319 -3.87 23.71 -0.21
N PRO A 320 -4.37 24.94 0.04
CA PRO A 320 -5.47 25.51 -0.74
C PRO A 320 -5.17 25.61 -2.25
N ALA A 321 -3.92 25.89 -2.62
CA ALA A 321 -3.53 26.00 -4.02
C ALA A 321 -3.56 24.64 -4.72
N THR A 322 -3.15 23.57 -4.03
CA THR A 322 -3.21 22.20 -4.54
C THR A 322 -4.65 21.71 -4.63
N ALA A 323 -5.48 21.98 -3.61
CA ALA A 323 -6.91 21.68 -3.64
C ALA A 323 -7.60 22.28 -4.86
N GLN A 324 -7.24 23.50 -5.24
CA GLN A 324 -7.77 24.16 -6.43
C GLN A 324 -7.20 23.61 -7.74
N ARG A 325 -5.88 23.40 -7.83
CA ARG A 325 -5.18 23.05 -9.07
C ARG A 325 -5.27 21.56 -9.44
N PHE A 326 -5.37 20.69 -8.43
CA PHE A 326 -5.45 19.23 -8.57
C PHE A 326 -6.84 18.71 -8.13
N ALA A 327 -7.89 19.51 -8.29
CA ALA A 327 -9.25 19.16 -7.84
C ALA A 327 -9.75 17.82 -8.41
N ASP A 328 -9.31 17.45 -9.61
CA ASP A 328 -9.68 16.18 -10.25
C ASP A 328 -9.01 14.96 -9.59
N ASN A 329 -7.93 15.16 -8.81
CA ASN A 329 -7.18 14.09 -8.13
C ASN A 329 -7.44 14.04 -6.61
N ILE A 330 -7.91 15.13 -6.01
CA ILE A 330 -8.12 15.23 -4.56
C ILE A 330 -9.50 14.68 -4.16
N ASP A 331 -9.51 13.77 -3.19
CA ASP A 331 -10.73 13.23 -2.60
C ASP A 331 -11.21 14.03 -1.38
N VAL A 332 -10.26 14.57 -0.59
CA VAL A 332 -10.54 15.32 0.65
C VAL A 332 -9.66 16.55 0.74
N ASP A 333 -10.29 17.73 0.70
CA ASP A 333 -9.64 19.00 0.99
C ASP A 333 -9.74 19.32 2.49
N VAL A 334 -8.59 19.42 3.16
CA VAL A 334 -8.48 19.84 4.55
C VAL A 334 -7.82 21.22 4.73
N SER A 335 -7.65 21.97 3.64
CA SER A 335 -6.96 23.26 3.63
C SER A 335 -7.65 24.35 4.44
N GLY A 336 -8.93 24.16 4.78
CA GLY A 336 -9.67 25.00 5.72
C GLY A 336 -8.96 25.20 7.07
N ILE A 337 -8.07 24.28 7.47
CA ILE A 337 -7.29 24.38 8.72
C ILE A 337 -6.41 25.65 8.69
N LEU A 338 -5.77 25.95 7.56
CA LEU A 338 -4.87 27.10 7.44
C LEU A 338 -5.61 28.41 7.18
N THR A 339 -6.78 28.35 6.56
CA THR A 339 -7.59 29.53 6.24
C THR A 339 -8.54 29.94 7.38
N GLY A 340 -8.55 29.19 8.49
CA GLY A 340 -9.43 29.41 9.63
C GLY A 340 -10.88 28.95 9.41
N GLY A 341 -11.13 28.22 8.32
CA GLY A 341 -12.46 27.71 7.95
C GLY A 341 -12.85 26.40 8.64
N GLN A 342 -11.91 25.66 9.21
CA GLN A 342 -12.20 24.46 10.01
C GLN A 342 -11.12 24.17 11.06
N THR A 343 -11.48 23.48 12.13
CA THR A 343 -10.52 22.93 13.10
C THR A 343 -9.94 21.60 12.63
N LEU A 344 -8.86 21.15 13.28
CA LEU A 344 -8.25 19.86 13.01
C LEU A 344 -9.21 18.69 13.27
N GLU A 345 -10.04 18.78 14.31
CA GLU A 345 -11.05 17.77 14.67
C GLU A 345 -12.16 17.70 13.63
N GLN A 346 -12.58 18.85 13.09
CA GLN A 346 -13.56 18.91 12.01
C GLN A 346 -13.00 18.29 10.74
N ALA A 347 -11.75 18.60 10.38
CA ALA A 347 -11.07 17.99 9.25
C ALA A 347 -10.95 16.46 9.42
N ALA A 348 -10.62 15.99 10.62
CA ALA A 348 -10.53 14.55 10.93
C ALA A 348 -11.90 13.86 10.84
N ALA A 349 -12.98 14.53 11.25
CA ALA A 349 -14.33 14.02 11.08
C ALA A 349 -14.69 13.88 9.59
N THR A 350 -14.35 14.89 8.77
CA THR A 350 -14.53 14.86 7.31
C THR A 350 -13.75 13.72 6.66
N LEU A 351 -12.46 13.58 7.00
CA LEU A 351 -11.61 12.51 6.47
C LEU A 351 -12.13 11.12 6.89
N ARG A 352 -12.53 10.96 8.16
CA ARG A 352 -13.11 9.71 8.65
C ARG A 352 -14.38 9.34 7.89
N GLU A 353 -15.28 10.30 7.66
CA GLU A 353 -16.49 10.04 6.88
C GLU A 353 -16.14 9.63 5.45
N ALA A 354 -15.21 10.35 4.79
CA ALA A 354 -14.75 10.00 3.45
C ALA A 354 -14.17 8.59 3.39
N MET A 355 -13.29 8.23 4.33
CA MET A 355 -12.71 6.89 4.47
C MET A 355 -13.78 5.82 4.63
N LEU A 356 -14.77 6.04 5.50
CA LEU A 356 -15.87 5.10 5.72
C LEU A 356 -16.77 4.95 4.48
N ARG A 357 -17.02 6.04 3.73
CA ARG A 357 -17.74 5.97 2.45
C ARG A 357 -16.95 5.17 1.41
N VAL A 358 -15.62 5.34 1.37
CA VAL A 358 -14.73 4.56 0.49
C VAL A 358 -14.74 3.08 0.90
N ALA A 359 -14.65 2.77 2.18
CA ALA A 359 -14.82 1.40 2.69
C ALA A 359 -16.20 0.81 2.34
N ALA A 360 -17.25 1.65 2.32
CA ALA A 360 -18.58 1.27 1.87
C ALA A 360 -18.75 1.18 0.34
N GLY A 361 -17.70 1.41 -0.47
CA GLY A 361 -17.73 1.22 -1.91
C GLY A 361 -17.78 2.49 -2.76
N ARG A 362 -17.69 3.69 -2.15
CA ARG A 362 -17.42 4.91 -2.91
C ARG A 362 -16.05 4.78 -3.59
N MET A 363 -15.99 5.10 -4.88
CA MET A 363 -14.74 5.13 -5.63
C MET A 363 -13.95 6.40 -5.29
N THR A 364 -12.62 6.29 -5.24
CA THR A 364 -11.70 7.45 -5.19
C THR A 364 -11.46 8.02 -6.58
N GLN A 365 -10.91 9.24 -6.67
CA GLN A 365 -10.55 9.84 -7.96
C GLN A 365 -9.62 8.95 -8.79
N SER A 366 -8.58 8.36 -8.17
CA SER A 366 -7.67 7.45 -8.88
C SER A 366 -8.36 6.18 -9.39
N GLU A 367 -9.37 5.66 -8.67
CA GLU A 367 -10.18 4.53 -9.16
C GLU A 367 -11.03 4.93 -10.38
N VAL A 368 -11.60 6.14 -10.38
CA VAL A 368 -12.42 6.64 -11.49
C VAL A 368 -11.60 6.94 -12.74
N LEU A 369 -10.43 7.56 -12.56
CA LEU A 369 -9.53 7.95 -13.65
C LEU A 369 -8.73 6.76 -14.20
N GLY A 370 -8.56 5.69 -13.41
CA GLY A 370 -7.70 4.55 -13.77
C GLY A 370 -6.21 4.83 -13.55
N ASP A 371 -5.88 5.90 -12.82
CA ASP A 371 -4.52 6.32 -12.49
C ASP A 371 -3.93 5.43 -11.38
N THR A 372 -3.71 4.16 -11.69
CA THR A 372 -3.16 3.17 -10.75
C THR A 372 -1.92 2.50 -11.28
N GLU A 373 -0.93 2.27 -10.42
CA GLU A 373 0.32 1.61 -10.81
C GLU A 373 0.90 0.77 -9.66
N ILE A 374 1.78 -0.18 -9.99
CA ILE A 374 2.51 -1.00 -9.04
C ILE A 374 4.01 -0.97 -9.37
N SER A 375 4.83 -0.73 -8.35
CA SER A 375 6.26 -0.92 -8.41
C SER A 375 6.72 -1.67 -7.17
N ILE A 376 7.38 -2.81 -7.33
CA ILE A 376 7.92 -3.59 -6.21
C ILE A 376 9.37 -3.19 -6.02
N SER A 377 9.70 -2.71 -4.82
CA SER A 377 11.07 -2.30 -4.50
C SER A 377 12.06 -3.46 -4.56
N ARG A 378 13.18 -3.24 -5.26
CA ARG A 378 14.23 -4.23 -5.48
C ARG A 378 15.18 -4.28 -4.28
N ILE A 379 15.76 -5.45 -4.04
CA ILE A 379 16.84 -5.58 -3.05
C ILE A 379 18.18 -5.52 -3.76
N GLU A 380 19.07 -4.63 -3.31
CA GLU A 380 20.46 -4.64 -3.75
C GLU A 380 21.21 -5.82 -3.13
N LEU A 381 21.38 -6.90 -3.91
CA LEU A 381 22.00 -8.14 -3.44
C LEU A 381 23.47 -7.96 -2.99
N GLY A 382 24.17 -6.99 -3.58
CA GLY A 382 25.53 -6.61 -3.17
C GLY A 382 25.54 -6.08 -1.73
N PHE A 383 24.62 -5.18 -1.42
CA PHE A 383 24.43 -4.64 -0.07
C PHE A 383 24.02 -5.74 0.93
N MET A 384 23.12 -6.65 0.55
CA MET A 384 22.74 -7.77 1.44
C MET A 384 23.91 -8.69 1.78
N ARG A 385 24.84 -8.89 0.84
CA ARG A 385 26.09 -9.62 1.12
C ARG A 385 26.98 -8.83 2.07
N HIS A 386 27.12 -7.52 1.83
CA HIS A 386 27.89 -6.63 2.69
C HIS A 386 27.39 -6.65 4.13
N LEU A 387 26.07 -6.56 4.37
CA LEU A 387 25.47 -6.65 5.70
C LEU A 387 25.80 -7.97 6.40
N ARG A 388 25.68 -9.11 5.71
CA ARG A 388 26.01 -10.42 6.32
C ARG A 388 27.45 -10.50 6.82
N GLU A 389 28.36 -9.81 6.16
CA GLU A 389 29.79 -9.83 6.48
C GLU A 389 30.19 -8.78 7.53
N HIS A 390 29.54 -7.61 7.54
CA HIS A 390 30.00 -6.43 8.29
C HIS A 390 29.02 -5.92 9.36
N ALA A 391 27.72 -6.22 9.23
CA ALA A 391 26.66 -5.77 10.13
C ALA A 391 25.48 -6.77 10.17
N PRO A 392 25.72 -8.03 10.62
CA PRO A 392 24.74 -9.10 10.54
C PRO A 392 23.46 -8.83 11.35
N GLU A 393 23.54 -8.00 12.39
CA GLU A 393 22.42 -7.54 13.22
C GLU A 393 21.43 -6.63 12.48
N LEU A 394 21.85 -6.03 11.37
CA LEU A 394 21.00 -5.17 10.54
C LEU A 394 20.24 -5.95 9.46
N GLN A 395 20.34 -7.28 9.40
CA GLN A 395 19.55 -8.04 8.42
C GLN A 395 18.03 -7.86 8.67
N PRO A 396 17.22 -7.79 7.58
CA PRO A 396 15.79 -7.53 7.65
C PRO A 396 14.98 -8.62 8.34
#